data_AF-W5W5V5-F1
#
_entry.id   AF-W5W5V5-F1
#
_cell.length_a   1.000
_cell.length_b   1.000
_cell.length_c   1.000
_cell.angle_alpha   90.00
_cell.angle_beta   90.00
_cell.angle_gamma   90.00
#
_symmetry.space_group_name_H-M   'P 1'
#
loop_
_entity.id
_entity.type
_entity.pdbx_description
1 polymer ?
#
loop_
_entity_poly.entity_id
_entity_poly.type
_entity_poly.pdbx_seq_one_letter_code
_entity_poly.pdbx_strand_id
1 'polypeptide(L)'
;MECATCREALSARLDAEQEPVPAAWTDEHLAQCPACQQWQARATALTRALRVRPATATPDLVGPVLETAVLPAPSRGWWARAALGAVAVAQLTLGMAEVLGVDQGMPDMAGSAHLFNESTAWNLALGLGMLWAALRTRAASGMLPLLGGFLLVLGAFSVHDLLDGTATLGRVASHGLLVVGMGLLYAVHRGHADDRSPTPGRGDALPSSTADTATAADDSTIRPSGRPSGGRPPLRPAGHHRAA
;
A
#
# COMPACT_ATOMS: atom_id res chain seq x y z
N MET A 1 -41.58 5.65 -30.84
CA MET A 1 -41.09 6.56 -29.78
C MET A 1 -41.16 7.99 -30.29
N GLU A 2 -41.26 8.98 -29.40
CA GLU A 2 -41.22 10.39 -29.78
C GLU A 2 -39.78 10.89 -29.99
N CYS A 3 -39.61 11.88 -30.86
CA CYS A 3 -38.30 12.47 -31.13
C CYS A 3 -37.63 13.05 -29.86
N ALA A 4 -38.41 13.54 -28.89
CA ALA A 4 -37.88 14.06 -27.63
C ALA A 4 -37.14 12.97 -26.83
N THR A 5 -37.79 11.82 -26.62
CA THR A 5 -37.21 10.66 -25.92
C THR A 5 -36.00 10.08 -26.66
N CYS A 6 -36.04 10.05 -28.00
CA CYS A 6 -34.90 9.60 -28.80
C CYS A 6 -33.69 10.52 -28.60
N ARG A 7 -33.89 11.85 -28.61
CA ARG A 7 -32.82 12.84 -28.40
C ARG A 7 -32.25 12.77 -26.99
N GLU A 8 -33.10 12.56 -25.97
CA GLU A 8 -32.67 12.36 -24.59
C GLU A 8 -31.78 11.12 -24.46
N ALA A 9 -32.19 9.99 -25.04
CA ALA A 9 -31.39 8.76 -25.06
C ALA A 9 -30.06 8.92 -25.81
N LEU A 10 -30.07 9.59 -26.96
CA LEU A 10 -28.84 9.89 -27.71
C LEU A 10 -27.91 10.86 -26.95
N SER A 11 -28.46 11.78 -26.15
CA SER A 11 -27.68 12.66 -25.27
C SER A 11 -26.99 11.85 -24.17
N ALA A 12 -27.74 11.00 -23.46
CA ALA A 12 -27.19 10.11 -22.44
C ALA A 12 -26.07 9.23 -23.01
N ARG A 13 -26.27 8.70 -24.23
CA ARG A 13 -25.25 7.91 -24.93
C ARG A 13 -23.96 8.70 -25.22
N LEU A 14 -24.06 9.98 -25.59
CA LEU A 14 -22.89 10.85 -25.82
C LEU A 14 -22.09 11.14 -24.54
N ASP A 15 -22.77 11.16 -23.40
CA ASP A 15 -22.15 11.39 -22.08
C ASP A 15 -21.75 10.10 -21.36
N ALA A 16 -21.91 8.94 -22.02
CA ALA A 16 -21.68 7.61 -21.45
C ALA A 16 -22.56 7.32 -20.21
N GLU A 17 -23.77 7.87 -20.20
CA GLU A 17 -24.81 7.64 -19.19
C GLU A 17 -25.82 6.57 -19.65
N GLN A 18 -26.61 6.08 -18.69
CA GLN A 18 -27.65 5.09 -18.96
C GLN A 18 -28.79 5.72 -19.77
N GLU A 19 -29.16 5.10 -20.91
CA GLU A 19 -30.31 5.53 -21.70
C GLU A 19 -31.64 5.34 -20.91
N PRO A 20 -32.59 6.29 -21.02
CA PRO A 20 -33.90 6.21 -20.36
C PRO A 20 -34.82 5.13 -20.96
N VAL A 21 -34.45 4.60 -22.13
CA VAL A 21 -35.14 3.54 -22.85
C VAL A 21 -34.14 2.49 -23.33
N PRO A 22 -34.58 1.27 -23.68
CA PRO A 22 -33.70 0.27 -24.28
C PRO A 22 -33.04 0.79 -25.57
N ALA A 23 -31.73 0.60 -25.71
CA ALA A 23 -30.96 1.10 -26.85
C ALA A 23 -31.53 0.66 -28.21
N ALA A 24 -32.08 -0.55 -28.30
CA ALA A 24 -32.72 -1.07 -29.51
C ALA A 24 -33.88 -0.19 -30.01
N TRP A 25 -34.64 0.45 -29.09
CA TRP A 25 -35.75 1.32 -29.47
C TRP A 25 -35.24 2.68 -29.97
N THR A 26 -34.18 3.19 -29.36
CA THR A 26 -33.47 4.39 -29.83
C THR A 26 -32.92 4.16 -31.25
N ASP A 27 -32.30 3.01 -31.49
CA ASP A 27 -31.68 2.65 -32.76
C ASP A 27 -32.72 2.45 -33.89
N GLU A 28 -33.84 1.78 -33.59
CA GLU A 28 -34.95 1.62 -34.54
C GLU A 28 -35.53 2.98 -34.98
N HIS A 29 -35.77 3.89 -34.02
CA HIS A 29 -36.26 5.23 -34.36
C HIS A 29 -35.22 6.05 -35.14
N LEU A 30 -33.95 5.94 -34.76
CA LEU A 30 -32.85 6.61 -35.44
C LEU A 30 -32.73 6.17 -36.91
N ALA A 31 -32.96 4.89 -37.20
CA ALA A 31 -32.93 4.35 -38.57
C ALA A 31 -34.00 4.97 -39.47
N GLN A 32 -35.16 5.33 -38.92
CA GLN A 32 -36.33 5.77 -39.68
C GLN A 32 -36.58 7.30 -39.64
N CYS A 33 -35.92 8.04 -38.75
CA CYS A 33 -36.18 9.47 -38.53
C CYS A 33 -35.01 10.39 -38.96
N PRO A 34 -35.12 11.08 -40.13
CA PRO A 34 -34.09 12.00 -40.60
C PRO A 34 -33.79 13.17 -39.65
N ALA A 35 -34.80 13.63 -38.90
CA ALA A 35 -34.63 14.71 -37.93
C ALA A 35 -33.76 14.30 -36.74
N CYS A 36 -33.86 13.04 -36.28
CA CYS A 36 -33.03 12.50 -35.20
C CYS A 36 -31.61 12.18 -35.70
N GLN A 37 -31.45 11.71 -36.95
CA GLN A 37 -30.13 11.54 -37.58
C GLN A 37 -29.38 12.88 -37.70
N GLN A 38 -30.05 13.92 -38.19
CA GLN A 38 -29.46 15.27 -38.25
C GLN A 38 -29.16 15.85 -36.87
N TRP A 39 -30.00 15.57 -35.88
CA TRP A 39 -29.73 15.97 -34.51
C TRP A 39 -28.49 15.28 -33.95
N GLN A 40 -28.36 13.96 -34.12
CA GLN A 40 -27.21 13.17 -33.66
C GLN A 40 -25.90 13.67 -34.28
N ALA A 41 -25.90 13.93 -35.59
CA ALA A 41 -24.73 14.45 -36.29
C ALA A 41 -24.29 15.81 -35.72
N ARG A 42 -25.23 16.73 -35.47
CA ARG A 42 -24.94 18.04 -34.87
C ARG A 42 -24.45 17.94 -33.43
N ALA A 43 -25.11 17.12 -32.61
CA ALA A 43 -24.72 16.89 -31.22
C ALA A 43 -23.30 16.29 -31.14
N THR A 44 -23.00 15.28 -31.96
CA THR A 44 -21.67 14.65 -32.02
C THR A 44 -20.58 15.64 -32.45
N ALA A 45 -20.86 16.46 -33.47
CA ALA A 45 -19.92 17.49 -33.93
C ALA A 45 -19.64 18.54 -32.84
N LEU A 46 -20.67 19.00 -32.12
CA LEU A 46 -20.53 19.95 -31.01
C LEU A 46 -19.72 19.34 -29.86
N THR A 47 -20.06 18.13 -29.41
CA THR A 47 -19.35 17.43 -28.33
C THR A 47 -17.87 17.25 -28.68
N ARG A 48 -17.56 16.90 -29.94
CA ARG A 48 -16.17 16.81 -30.41
C ARG A 48 -15.47 18.16 -30.35
N ALA A 49 -16.10 19.24 -30.82
CA ALA A 49 -15.52 20.58 -30.80
C ALA A 49 -15.25 21.09 -29.38
N LEU A 50 -16.09 20.71 -28.41
CA LEU A 50 -15.93 21.09 -27.00
C LEU A 50 -14.89 20.24 -26.27
N ARG A 51 -14.82 18.94 -26.55
CA ARG A 51 -13.93 18.00 -25.84
C ARG A 51 -12.51 17.93 -26.43
N VAL A 52 -12.39 18.12 -27.74
CA VAL A 52 -11.10 18.02 -28.43
C VAL A 52 -10.50 19.41 -28.57
N ARG A 53 -9.57 19.74 -27.68
CA ARG A 53 -8.70 20.91 -27.83
C ARG A 53 -7.33 20.45 -28.33
N PRO A 54 -6.64 21.21 -29.20
CA PRO A 54 -5.26 20.94 -29.52
C PRO A 54 -4.45 20.81 -28.23
N ALA A 55 -3.74 19.70 -28.08
CA ALA A 55 -2.79 19.55 -26.99
C ALA A 55 -1.72 20.63 -27.17
N THR A 56 -1.52 21.46 -26.15
CA THR A 56 -0.39 22.38 -26.14
C THR A 56 0.89 21.55 -26.15
N ALA A 57 1.80 21.83 -27.07
CA ALA A 57 3.12 21.20 -27.07
C ALA A 57 3.75 21.44 -25.70
N THR A 58 3.85 20.37 -24.91
CA THR A 58 4.42 20.42 -23.57
C THR A 58 5.85 19.90 -23.70
N PRO A 59 6.86 20.58 -23.13
CA PRO A 59 8.23 20.09 -23.17
C PRO A 59 8.31 18.69 -22.56
N ASP A 60 9.21 17.86 -23.08
CA ASP A 60 9.47 16.54 -22.52
C ASP A 60 10.12 16.71 -21.13
N LEU A 61 9.37 16.36 -20.10
CA LEU A 61 9.82 16.43 -18.71
C LEU A 61 10.39 15.09 -18.21
N VAL A 62 10.45 14.05 -19.04
CA VAL A 62 10.93 12.73 -18.60
C VAL A 62 12.36 12.81 -18.10
N GLY A 63 13.27 13.44 -18.85
CA GLY A 63 14.66 13.66 -18.43
C GLY A 63 14.77 14.44 -17.12
N PRO A 64 14.25 15.67 -17.05
CA PRO A 64 14.27 16.49 -15.83
C PRO A 64 13.65 15.81 -14.60
N VAL A 65 12.54 15.09 -14.77
CA VAL A 65 11.88 14.35 -13.69
C VAL A 65 12.74 13.18 -13.24
N LEU A 66 13.38 12.43 -14.14
CA LEU A 66 14.28 11.35 -13.76
C LEU A 66 15.55 11.86 -13.07
N GLU A 67 16.03 13.04 -13.44
CA GLU A 67 17.22 13.66 -12.84
C GLU A 67 16.94 14.23 -11.43
N THR A 68 15.72 14.75 -11.20
CA THR A 68 15.26 15.17 -9.86
C THR A 68 14.62 14.05 -9.05
N ALA A 69 14.31 12.91 -9.66
CA ALA A 69 13.76 11.77 -8.94
C ALA A 69 14.81 11.22 -8.00
N VAL A 70 14.63 11.48 -6.70
CA VAL A 70 15.31 10.75 -5.65
C VAL A 70 14.80 9.32 -5.70
N LEU A 71 15.53 8.45 -6.39
CA LEU A 71 15.29 7.01 -6.31
C LEU A 71 15.39 6.62 -4.83
N PRO A 72 14.42 5.86 -4.29
CA PRO A 72 14.52 5.38 -2.93
C PRO A 72 15.84 4.61 -2.80
N ALA A 73 16.73 5.10 -1.93
CA ALA A 73 17.98 4.43 -1.63
C ALA A 73 17.66 2.97 -1.24
N PRO A 74 18.52 1.99 -1.60
CA PRO A 74 18.31 0.61 -1.19
C PRO A 74 18.05 0.57 0.31
N SER A 75 16.86 0.06 0.68
CA SER A 75 16.29 0.22 2.02
C SER A 75 17.33 -0.18 3.07
N ARG A 76 17.58 0.70 4.04
CA ARG A 76 18.49 0.47 5.18
C ARG A 76 18.10 -0.73 6.04
N GLY A 77 16.96 -1.38 5.75
CA GLY A 77 16.41 -2.54 6.45
C GLY A 77 16.74 -3.92 5.85
N TRP A 78 17.57 -4.03 4.79
CA TRP A 78 17.91 -5.35 4.21
C TRP A 78 18.64 -6.26 5.21
N TRP A 79 19.53 -5.70 6.04
CA TRP A 79 20.26 -6.46 7.06
C TRP A 79 19.31 -7.00 8.13
N ALA A 80 18.30 -6.22 8.54
CA ALA A 80 17.32 -6.63 9.54
C ALA A 80 16.47 -7.79 9.01
N ARG A 81 16.14 -7.78 7.71
CA ARG A 81 15.44 -8.87 7.04
C ARG A 81 16.32 -10.13 6.93
N ALA A 82 17.59 -9.96 6.55
CA ALA A 82 18.53 -11.08 6.46
C ALA A 82 18.76 -11.71 7.84
N ALA A 83 18.96 -10.90 8.88
CA ALA A 83 19.10 -11.35 10.25
C ALA A 83 17.82 -12.04 10.77
N LEU A 84 16.64 -11.48 10.50
CA LEU A 84 15.36 -12.12 10.85
C LEU A 84 15.20 -13.47 10.15
N GLY A 85 15.58 -13.55 8.88
CA GLY A 85 15.61 -14.80 8.12
C GLY A 85 16.57 -15.83 8.73
N ALA A 86 17.77 -15.41 9.14
CA ALA A 86 18.73 -16.28 9.82
C ALA A 86 18.19 -16.80 11.16
N VAL A 87 17.57 -15.94 11.97
CA VAL A 87 16.91 -16.34 13.24
C VAL A 87 15.76 -17.31 12.97
N ALA A 88 14.96 -17.06 11.94
CA ALA A 88 13.86 -17.94 11.56
C ALA A 88 14.37 -19.33 11.13
N VAL A 89 15.42 -19.39 10.32
CA VAL A 89 16.07 -20.65 9.95
C VAL A 89 16.61 -21.37 11.18
N ALA A 90 17.30 -20.67 12.08
CA ALA A 90 17.77 -21.25 13.33
C ALA A 90 16.62 -21.86 14.16
N GLN A 91 15.52 -21.12 14.35
CA GLN A 91 14.34 -21.60 15.06
C GLN A 91 13.72 -22.85 14.40
N LEU A 92 13.64 -22.86 13.07
CA LEU A 92 13.13 -24.01 12.30
C LEU A 92 14.06 -25.21 12.42
N THR A 93 15.38 -25.01 12.37
CA THR A 93 16.34 -26.11 12.55
C THR A 93 16.27 -26.70 13.94
N LEU A 94 16.08 -25.87 14.99
CA LEU A 94 15.91 -26.34 16.36
C LEU A 94 14.62 -27.13 16.52
N GLY A 95 13.48 -26.59 16.05
CA GLY A 95 12.20 -27.30 16.10
C GLY A 95 12.20 -28.59 15.26
N MET A 96 12.90 -28.62 14.12
CA MET A 96 13.04 -29.83 13.31
C MET A 96 13.95 -30.86 13.98
N ALA A 97 15.01 -30.43 14.67
CA ALA A 97 15.87 -31.34 15.42
C ALA A 97 15.13 -32.03 16.57
N GLU A 98 14.16 -31.34 17.20
CA GLU A 98 13.22 -31.93 18.17
C GLU A 98 12.40 -33.05 17.50
N VAL A 99 11.76 -32.81 16.35
CA VAL A 99 10.96 -33.82 15.61
C VAL A 99 11.78 -35.06 15.24
N LEU A 100 13.03 -34.86 14.80
CA LEU A 100 13.88 -35.93 14.30
C LEU A 100 14.50 -36.79 15.41
N GLY A 101 14.23 -36.47 16.68
CA GLY A 101 14.75 -37.24 17.82
C GLY A 101 16.28 -37.23 17.88
N VAL A 102 16.92 -36.13 17.46
CA VAL A 102 18.36 -35.98 17.64
C VAL A 102 18.62 -35.83 19.15
N ASP A 103 18.95 -36.97 19.76
CA ASP A 103 19.07 -37.17 21.21
C ASP A 103 19.86 -36.06 21.91
N GLN A 104 19.15 -35.21 22.64
CA GLN A 104 19.72 -34.34 23.67
C GLN A 104 19.52 -34.95 25.08
N GLY A 105 19.16 -36.24 25.18
CA GLY A 105 19.14 -37.01 26.41
C GLY A 105 17.93 -36.76 27.32
N MET A 106 16.70 -36.98 26.81
CA MET A 106 15.48 -36.93 27.63
C MET A 106 14.77 -38.29 27.66
N PRO A 107 14.41 -38.81 28.86
CA PRO A 107 13.82 -40.15 29.01
C PRO A 107 12.37 -40.22 28.51
N ASP A 108 11.97 -41.42 28.07
CA ASP A 108 10.64 -41.76 27.55
C ASP A 108 9.50 -41.39 28.53
N MET A 109 8.69 -40.40 28.14
CA MET A 109 7.48 -40.01 28.86
C MET A 109 6.28 -40.12 27.91
N ALA A 110 5.60 -41.27 27.88
CA ALA A 110 4.45 -41.50 27.00
C ALA A 110 3.23 -40.57 27.25
N GLY A 111 3.20 -39.84 28.38
CA GLY A 111 2.23 -38.76 28.66
C GLY A 111 2.62 -37.38 28.13
N SER A 112 3.86 -37.21 27.63
CA SER A 112 4.40 -35.94 27.14
C SER A 112 4.38 -35.81 25.62
N ALA A 113 4.00 -36.85 24.87
CA ALA A 113 4.06 -36.82 23.40
C ALA A 113 3.10 -35.77 22.80
N HIS A 114 1.91 -35.59 23.37
CA HIS A 114 0.98 -34.54 22.92
C HIS A 114 1.51 -33.13 23.18
N LEU A 115 2.01 -32.87 24.40
CA LEU A 115 2.61 -31.58 24.76
C LEU A 115 3.89 -31.30 23.96
N PHE A 116 4.66 -32.35 23.67
CA PHE A 116 5.84 -32.29 22.81
C PHE A 116 5.48 -31.95 21.36
N ASN A 117 4.47 -32.61 20.80
CA ASN A 117 3.97 -32.30 19.46
C ASN A 117 3.44 -30.86 19.38
N GLU A 118 2.72 -30.42 20.41
CA GLU A 118 2.19 -29.06 20.52
C GLU A 118 3.31 -28.01 20.63
N SER A 119 4.31 -28.23 21.50
CA SER A 119 5.45 -27.32 21.64
C SER A 119 6.28 -27.24 20.37
N THR A 120 6.49 -28.38 19.71
CA THR A 120 7.23 -28.46 18.44
C THR A 120 6.48 -27.75 17.32
N ALA A 121 5.16 -27.95 17.22
CA ALA A 121 4.32 -27.24 16.26
C ALA A 121 4.36 -25.72 16.48
N TRP A 122 4.31 -25.26 17.73
CA TRP A 122 4.46 -23.85 18.08
C TRP A 122 5.82 -23.28 17.68
N ASN A 123 6.92 -23.99 17.97
CA ASN A 123 8.27 -23.58 17.56
C ASN A 123 8.41 -23.43 16.05
N LEU A 124 7.91 -24.41 15.30
CA LEU A 124 7.91 -24.38 13.83
C LEU A 124 7.04 -23.25 13.29
N ALA A 125 5.85 -23.03 13.86
CA ALA A 125 4.95 -21.97 13.45
C ALA A 125 5.55 -20.57 13.66
N LEU A 126 6.19 -20.33 14.81
CA LEU A 126 6.90 -19.06 15.07
C LEU A 126 8.07 -18.87 14.10
N GLY A 127 8.85 -19.92 13.84
CA GLY A 127 9.92 -19.91 12.82
C GLY A 127 9.40 -19.55 11.42
N LEU A 128 8.33 -20.23 10.96
CA LEU A 128 7.70 -19.96 9.68
C LEU A 128 7.13 -18.54 9.60
N GLY A 129 6.49 -18.06 10.67
CA GLY A 129 5.95 -16.71 10.76
C GLY A 129 7.03 -15.63 10.66
N MET A 130 8.18 -15.84 11.34
CA MET A 130 9.34 -14.95 11.24
C MET A 130 9.96 -14.98 9.83
N LEU A 131 10.10 -16.17 9.22
CA LEU A 131 10.59 -16.31 7.85
C LEU A 131 9.66 -15.59 6.85
N TRP A 132 8.36 -15.77 7.00
CA TRP A 132 7.36 -15.08 6.19
C TRP A 132 7.43 -13.56 6.35
N ALA A 133 7.62 -13.06 7.57
CA ALA A 133 7.80 -11.63 7.83
C ALA A 133 9.11 -11.07 7.20
N ALA A 134 10.18 -11.87 7.16
CA ALA A 134 11.43 -11.50 6.49
C ALA A 134 11.28 -11.40 4.95
N LEU A 135 10.48 -12.29 4.36
CA LEU A 135 10.17 -12.29 2.92
C LEU A 135 9.13 -11.21 2.56
N ARG A 136 8.13 -11.02 3.41
CA ARG A 136 6.99 -10.11 3.21
C ARG A 136 6.85 -9.16 4.40
N THR A 137 7.57 -8.05 4.36
CA THR A 137 7.64 -7.04 5.44
C THR A 137 6.29 -6.53 5.93
N ARG A 138 5.26 -6.54 5.06
CA ARG A 138 3.88 -6.21 5.44
C ARG A 138 3.31 -7.14 6.52
N ALA A 139 3.78 -8.39 6.60
CA ALA A 139 3.34 -9.36 7.60
C ALA A 139 3.93 -9.08 9.00
N ALA A 140 5.02 -8.29 9.10
CA ALA A 140 5.65 -7.99 10.37
C ALA A 140 4.70 -7.29 11.36
N SER A 141 3.80 -6.42 10.87
CA SER A 141 2.82 -5.75 11.73
C SER A 141 1.82 -6.71 12.38
N GLY A 142 1.48 -7.81 11.73
CA GLY A 142 0.61 -8.84 12.29
C GLY A 142 1.33 -9.79 13.23
N MET A 143 2.61 -10.08 12.96
CA MET A 143 3.41 -10.99 13.77
C MET A 143 3.88 -10.35 15.10
N LEU A 144 4.03 -9.03 15.15
CA LEU A 144 4.43 -8.28 16.35
C LEU A 144 3.50 -8.50 17.56
N PRO A 145 2.17 -8.28 17.47
CA PRO A 145 1.30 -8.51 18.61
C PRO A 145 1.23 -10.00 19.01
N LEU A 146 1.34 -10.92 18.05
CA LEU A 146 1.35 -12.36 18.32
C LEU A 146 2.59 -12.78 19.12
N LEU A 147 3.79 -12.49 18.60
CA LEU A 147 5.04 -12.85 19.27
C LEU A 147 5.22 -12.05 20.57
N GLY A 148 4.69 -10.82 20.63
CA GLY A 148 4.75 -9.96 21.80
C GLY A 148 3.90 -10.48 22.95
N GLY A 149 2.66 -10.86 22.66
CA GLY A 149 1.80 -11.54 23.63
C GLY A 149 2.40 -12.85 24.11
N PHE A 150 2.92 -13.66 23.18
CA PHE A 150 3.60 -14.92 23.51
C PHE A 150 4.79 -14.70 24.47
N LEU A 151 5.70 -13.77 24.15
CA LEU A 151 6.86 -13.48 24.99
C LEU A 151 6.49 -12.90 26.36
N LEU A 152 5.41 -12.12 26.45
CA LEU A 152 4.93 -11.58 27.72
C LEU A 152 4.44 -12.70 28.64
N VAL A 153 3.59 -13.59 28.13
CA VAL A 153 3.05 -14.72 28.90
C VAL A 153 4.17 -15.71 29.25
N LEU A 154 5.02 -16.04 28.29
CA LEU A 154 6.18 -16.91 28.50
C LEU A 154 7.14 -16.33 29.55
N GLY A 155 7.34 -15.01 29.55
CA GLY A 155 8.16 -14.32 30.54
C GLY A 155 7.59 -14.45 31.95
N ALA A 156 6.26 -14.33 32.11
CA ALA A 156 5.61 -14.53 33.40
C ALA A 156 5.79 -15.97 33.92
N PHE A 157 5.59 -16.97 33.06
CA PHE A 157 5.85 -18.37 33.42
C PHE A 157 7.32 -18.62 33.75
N SER A 158 8.24 -18.07 32.96
CA SER A 158 9.68 -18.22 33.21
C SER A 158 10.10 -17.65 34.55
N VAL A 159 9.55 -16.48 34.94
CA VAL A 159 9.80 -15.89 36.26
C VAL A 159 9.24 -16.77 37.37
N HIS A 160 8.00 -17.25 37.22
CA HIS A 160 7.37 -18.14 38.18
C HIS A 160 8.19 -19.42 38.38
N ASP A 161 8.60 -20.06 37.29
CA ASP A 161 9.38 -21.30 37.33
C ASP A 161 10.79 -21.11 37.93
N LEU A 162 11.40 -19.93 37.77
CA LEU A 162 12.66 -19.62 38.45
C LEU A 162 12.48 -19.45 39.96
N LEU A 163 11.39 -18.80 40.38
CA LEU A 163 11.10 -18.57 41.79
C LEU A 163 10.79 -19.88 42.52
N ASP A 164 10.10 -20.79 41.84
CA ASP A 164 9.76 -22.12 42.37
C ASP A 164 10.91 -23.15 42.20
N GLY A 165 11.99 -22.77 41.50
CA GLY A 165 13.14 -23.63 41.25
C GLY A 165 12.87 -24.78 40.26
N THR A 166 11.77 -24.72 39.50
CA THR A 166 11.39 -25.73 38.50
C THR A 166 12.11 -25.54 37.16
N ALA A 167 12.61 -24.33 36.89
CA ALA A 167 13.42 -24.02 35.71
C ALA A 167 14.84 -23.56 36.04
N THR A 168 15.78 -23.90 35.15
CA THR A 168 17.16 -23.41 35.21
C THR A 168 17.32 -22.10 34.44
N LEU A 169 18.32 -21.29 34.80
CA LEU A 169 18.65 -20.08 34.05
C LEU A 169 19.02 -20.38 32.59
N GLY A 170 19.65 -21.52 32.32
CA GLY A 170 19.94 -21.99 30.96
C GLY A 170 18.68 -22.28 30.15
N ARG A 171 17.65 -22.88 30.76
CA ARG A 171 16.35 -23.09 30.11
C ARG A 171 15.67 -21.77 29.78
N VAL A 172 15.78 -20.74 30.63
CA VAL A 172 15.21 -19.42 30.30
C VAL A 172 16.00 -18.72 29.21
N ALA A 173 17.34 -18.82 29.23
CA ALA A 173 18.21 -18.23 28.23
C ALA A 173 17.96 -18.76 26.81
N SER A 174 17.45 -19.99 26.64
CA SER A 174 17.11 -20.54 25.31
C SER A 174 16.00 -19.74 24.61
N HIS A 175 15.12 -19.07 25.36
CA HIS A 175 14.10 -18.17 24.79
C HIS A 175 14.67 -16.85 24.26
N GLY A 176 15.96 -16.58 24.48
CA GLY A 176 16.64 -15.38 23.98
C GLY A 176 16.56 -15.24 22.45
N LEU A 177 16.51 -16.35 21.71
CA LEU A 177 16.36 -16.34 20.26
C LEU A 177 15.03 -15.71 19.82
N LEU A 178 13.95 -15.95 20.56
CA LEU A 178 12.63 -15.34 20.30
C LEU A 178 12.63 -13.83 20.61
N VAL A 179 13.36 -13.41 21.65
CA VAL A 179 13.53 -11.99 21.99
C VAL A 179 14.30 -11.25 20.89
N VAL A 180 15.38 -11.86 20.38
CA VAL A 180 16.12 -11.34 19.22
C VAL A 180 15.22 -11.26 17.99
N GLY A 181 14.43 -12.32 17.72
CA GLY A 181 13.43 -12.34 16.66
C GLY A 181 12.42 -11.19 16.77
N MET A 182 11.90 -10.91 17.97
CA MET A 182 11.02 -9.77 18.24
C MET A 182 11.67 -8.43 17.92
N GLY A 183 12.90 -8.20 18.38
CA GLY A 183 13.63 -6.96 18.09
C GLY A 183 13.86 -6.73 16.60
N LEU A 184 14.23 -7.79 15.87
CA LEU A 184 14.41 -7.74 14.42
C LEU A 184 13.08 -7.54 13.69
N LEU A 185 12.01 -8.16 14.14
CA LEU A 185 10.67 -7.99 13.58
C LEU A 185 10.19 -6.53 13.75
N TYR A 186 10.48 -5.91 14.89
CA TYR A 186 10.22 -4.49 15.12
C TYR A 186 11.06 -3.59 14.22
N ALA A 187 12.35 -3.90 14.03
CA ALA A 187 13.22 -3.16 13.12
C ALA A 187 12.73 -3.23 11.66
N VAL A 188 12.29 -4.42 11.20
CA VAL A 188 11.69 -4.61 9.87
C VAL A 188 10.38 -3.83 9.74
N HIS A 189 9.54 -3.83 10.78
CA HIS A 189 8.28 -3.07 10.79
C HIS A 189 8.53 -1.55 10.68
N ARG A 190 9.49 -1.01 11.44
CA ARG A 190 9.84 0.42 11.39
C ARG A 190 10.40 0.83 10.04
N GLY A 191 11.36 0.07 9.50
CA GLY A 191 11.93 0.37 8.17
C GLY A 191 10.86 0.40 7.07
N HIS A 192 9.87 -0.50 7.14
CA HIS A 192 8.76 -0.52 6.18
C HIS A 192 7.75 0.62 6.37
N ALA A 193 7.65 1.22 7.56
CA ALA A 193 6.83 2.40 7.83
C ALA A 193 7.53 3.69 7.36
N ASP A 194 8.84 3.77 7.54
CA ASP A 194 9.67 4.90 7.10
C ASP A 194 9.68 4.99 5.56
N ASP A 195 9.86 3.87 4.85
CA ASP A 195 9.80 3.81 3.38
C ASP A 195 8.41 4.17 2.81
N ARG A 196 7.35 3.98 3.61
CA ARG A 196 5.96 4.31 3.26
C ARG A 196 5.53 5.71 3.64
N SER A 197 6.42 6.52 4.20
CA SER A 197 6.16 7.93 4.49
C SER A 197 6.78 8.79 3.37
N PRO A 198 6.18 8.87 2.16
CA PRO A 198 6.48 9.98 1.29
C PRO A 198 5.88 11.19 2.02
N THR A 199 6.71 12.02 2.64
CA THR A 199 6.26 13.30 3.19
C THR A 199 5.78 14.13 2.00
N PRO A 200 4.46 14.31 1.76
CA PRO A 200 4.01 15.08 0.63
C PRO A 200 4.07 16.55 1.07
N GLY A 201 4.93 17.34 0.44
CA GLY A 201 4.80 18.79 0.52
C GLY A 201 5.73 19.55 1.47
N ARG A 202 6.97 19.10 1.68
CA ARG A 202 8.04 20.07 1.91
C ARG A 202 8.64 20.42 0.56
N GLY A 203 7.91 21.22 -0.21
CA GLY A 203 8.54 22.00 -1.26
C GLY A 203 9.53 22.89 -0.54
N ASP A 204 10.82 22.56 -0.62
CA ASP A 204 11.85 23.53 -0.30
C ASP A 204 11.51 24.77 -1.10
N ALA A 205 11.28 25.87 -0.40
CA ALA A 205 10.93 27.14 -1.00
C ALA A 205 12.04 27.46 -2.02
N LEU A 206 11.74 27.24 -3.31
CA LEU A 206 12.58 27.69 -4.39
C LEU A 206 12.85 29.18 -4.11
N PRO A 207 14.11 29.61 -3.96
CA PRO A 207 14.40 31.00 -3.73
C PRO A 207 13.78 31.77 -4.89
N SER A 208 12.80 32.62 -4.56
CA SER A 208 12.21 33.58 -5.48
C SER A 208 13.34 34.51 -5.89
N SER A 209 13.95 34.22 -7.04
CA SER A 209 14.84 35.17 -7.72
C SER A 209 13.97 36.31 -8.26
N THR A 210 13.62 37.22 -7.37
CA THR A 210 13.20 38.58 -7.72
C THR A 210 14.48 39.40 -7.88
N ALA A 211 14.92 39.58 -9.12
CA ALA A 211 15.78 40.69 -9.49
C ALA A 211 15.37 41.15 -10.89
N ASP A 212 14.61 42.23 -10.89
CA ASP A 212 14.23 43.05 -12.03
C ASP A 212 15.44 43.44 -12.88
N THR A 213 15.26 43.52 -14.19
CA THR A 213 15.48 44.79 -14.92
C THR A 213 14.61 44.80 -16.16
N ALA A 214 13.60 45.68 -16.11
CA ALA A 214 12.80 46.08 -17.24
C ALA A 214 13.65 46.84 -18.28
N THR A 215 13.38 46.61 -19.56
CA THR A 215 13.48 47.67 -20.56
C THR A 215 12.20 47.63 -21.39
N ALA A 216 11.54 48.78 -21.41
CA ALA A 216 10.17 48.98 -21.84
C ALA A 216 9.98 48.89 -23.36
N ALA A 217 8.85 48.31 -23.78
CA ALA A 217 8.06 48.76 -24.93
C ALA A 217 6.65 48.15 -24.83
N ASP A 218 5.71 49.00 -24.43
CA ASP A 218 4.36 49.19 -24.97
C ASP A 218 3.65 47.98 -25.64
N ASP A 219 2.65 47.41 -24.96
CA ASP A 219 1.33 47.18 -25.57
C ASP A 219 0.26 46.89 -24.49
N SER A 220 -0.89 47.50 -24.72
CA SER A 220 -2.15 47.46 -24.00
C SER A 220 -2.69 46.05 -23.68
N THR A 221 -2.81 45.68 -22.40
CA THR A 221 -3.71 44.59 -21.98
C THR A 221 -4.28 44.76 -20.57
N ILE A 222 -5.54 44.33 -20.47
CA ILE A 222 -6.50 44.42 -19.36
C ILE A 222 -5.94 43.83 -18.05
N ARG A 223 -6.01 44.59 -16.95
CA ARG A 223 -5.72 44.11 -15.58
C ARG A 223 -6.80 43.11 -15.11
N PRO A 224 -6.45 41.88 -14.69
CA PRO A 224 -7.29 41.11 -13.78
C PRO A 224 -7.03 41.57 -12.34
N SER A 225 -8.10 41.98 -11.66
CA SER A 225 -8.11 42.21 -10.22
C SER A 225 -7.61 40.98 -9.45
N GLY A 226 -6.72 41.20 -8.49
CA GLY A 226 -6.07 40.17 -7.69
C GLY A 226 -7.05 39.21 -7.01
N ARG A 227 -6.74 37.90 -7.09
CA ARG A 227 -7.40 36.88 -6.28
C ARG A 227 -6.69 36.75 -4.93
N PRO A 228 -7.42 36.68 -3.80
CA PRO A 228 -6.81 36.39 -2.51
C PRO A 228 -6.24 34.97 -2.50
N SER A 229 -5.08 34.83 -1.86
CA SER A 229 -4.37 33.57 -1.56
C SER A 229 -5.19 32.72 -0.58
N GLY A 230 -6.23 32.04 -1.09
CA GLY A 230 -6.98 31.04 -0.34
C GLY A 230 -6.40 29.65 -0.61
N GLY A 231 -5.94 28.97 0.45
CA GLY A 231 -5.48 27.58 0.38
C GLY A 231 -6.50 26.69 -0.34
N ARG A 232 -6.00 25.83 -1.24
CA ARG A 232 -6.84 24.84 -1.94
C ARG A 232 -7.44 23.88 -0.90
N PRO A 233 -8.76 23.66 -0.88
CA PRO A 233 -9.35 22.63 -0.04
C PRO A 233 -8.80 21.25 -0.44
N PRO A 234 -8.62 20.32 0.52
CA PRO A 234 -8.20 18.96 0.21
C PRO A 234 -9.22 18.28 -0.69
N LEU A 235 -8.77 17.77 -1.84
CA LEU A 235 -9.58 16.97 -2.75
C LEU A 235 -9.95 15.66 -2.05
N ARG A 236 -11.26 15.37 -1.95
CA ARG A 236 -11.75 14.08 -1.43
C ARG A 236 -11.40 12.95 -2.42
N PRO A 237 -10.98 11.76 -1.94
CA PRO A 237 -10.70 10.64 -2.83
C PRO A 237 -11.97 10.12 -3.49
N ALA A 238 -12.01 10.07 -4.83
CA ALA A 238 -13.09 9.49 -5.62
C ALA A 238 -12.85 8.00 -5.89
N GLY A 239 -12.67 7.20 -4.84
CA GLY A 239 -12.42 5.76 -4.95
C GLY A 239 -13.48 4.96 -4.21
N HIS A 240 -14.54 4.52 -4.90
CA HIS A 240 -15.41 3.47 -4.40
C HIS A 240 -14.80 2.12 -4.78
N HIS A 241 -14.07 1.50 -3.86
CA HIS A 241 -13.75 0.07 -3.97
C HIS A 241 -15.04 -0.74 -3.76
N ARG A 242 -15.57 -1.31 -4.84
CA ARG A 242 -16.51 -2.43 -4.72
C ARG A 242 -15.70 -3.67 -4.34
N ALA A 243 -15.85 -4.12 -3.11
CA ALA A 243 -15.48 -5.49 -2.73
C ALA A 243 -16.45 -6.44 -3.44
N ALA A 244 -15.89 -7.43 -4.13
CA ALA A 244 -16.61 -8.57 -4.68
C ALA A 244 -16.97 -9.57 -3.57
#